data_AF-A0A1G0R2R5-F1
#
_entry.id   AF-A0A1G0R2R5-F1
#
_cell.length_a   1.000
_cell.length_b   1.000
_cell.length_c   1.000
_cell.angle_alpha   90.00
_cell.angle_beta   90.00
_cell.angle_gamma   90.00
#
_symmetry.space_group_name_H-M   'P 1'
#
loop_
_entity.id
_entity.type
_entity.pdbx_description
1 polymer ?
#
loop_
_entity_poly.entity_id
_entity_poly.type
_entity_poly.pdbx_seq_one_letter_code
_entity_poly.pdbx_strand_id
1 'polypeptide(L)' 'MKGVIVFCLGVISILYLLNIGVGIIELIPDNIPFIGNLDDAGAVALLLMCLRYFGFDVTNIFKRDKKDNRMTKV' A
#
# COMPACT_ATOMS: atom_id res chain seq x y z
N MET A 1 13.27 10.33 -16.03
CA MET A 1 13.78 8.96 -15.74
C MET A 1 13.21 8.40 -14.44
N LYS A 2 13.30 9.10 -13.30
CA LYS A 2 12.82 8.61 -11.99
C LYS A 2 11.34 8.20 -11.97
N GLY A 3 10.44 8.97 -12.60
CA GLY A 3 9.01 8.62 -12.62
C GLY A 3 8.66 7.33 -13.37
N VAL A 4 9.40 6.98 -14.43
CA VAL A 4 9.17 5.72 -15.16
C VAL A 4 9.52 4.51 -14.27
N ILE A 5 10.60 4.62 -13.49
CA ILE A 5 11.00 3.59 -12.54
C ILE A 5 9.93 3.39 -11.47
N VAL A 6 9.43 4.49 -10.88
CA VAL A 6 8.36 4.42 -9.87
C VAL A 6 7.06 3.86 -10.44
N PHE A 7 6.73 4.20 -11.69
CA PHE A 7 5.58 3.63 -12.39
C PHE A 7 5.72 2.11 -12.57
N CYS A 8 6.88 1.65 -13.08
CA CYS A 8 7.14 0.22 -13.24
C CYS A 8 7.11 -0.53 -11.91
N LEU A 9 7.68 0.05 -10.84
CA LEU A 9 7.62 -0.52 -9.49
C LEU A 9 6.18 -0.66 -8.99
N GLY A 10 5.33 0.36 -9.18
CA GLY A 10 3.92 0.29 -8.83
C GLY A 10 3.16 -0.81 -9.60
N VAL A 11 3.42 -0.94 -10.90
CA VAL A 11 2.82 -2.02 -11.72
C VAL A 11 3.26 -3.40 -11.23
N ILE A 12 4.55 -3.57 -10.90
CA ILE A 12 5.08 -4.84 -10.36
C ILE A 12 4.42 -5.15 -9.01
N SER A 13 4.26 -4.17 -8.12
CA SER A 13 3.56 -4.36 -6.84
C SER A 13 2.11 -4.81 -7.02
N ILE A 14 1.38 -4.26 -8.02
CA ILE A 14 0.02 -4.69 -8.33
C ILE A 14 0.01 -6.13 -8.82
N LEU A 15 0.91 -6.49 -9.74
CA LEU A 15 1.01 -7.85 -10.26
C LEU A 15 1.35 -8.87 -9.17
N TYR A 16 2.22 -8.49 -8.23
CA TYR A 16 2.56 -9.27 -7.04
C TYR A 16 1.34 -9.52 -6.15
N LEU A 17 0.62 -8.46 -5.78
CA LEU A 17 -0.58 -8.55 -4.93
C LEU A 17 -1.75 -9.29 -5.58
N LEU A 18 -1.85 -9.24 -6.91
CA LEU A 18 -2.85 -10.02 -7.65
C LEU A 18 -2.46 -11.50 -7.78
N ASN A 19 -1.30 -11.89 -7.26
CA ASN A 19 -0.77 -13.24 -7.36
C ASN A 19 -0.71 -13.72 -8.84
N ILE A 20 -0.47 -12.79 -9.78
CA ILE A 20 -0.32 -13.12 -11.20
C ILE A 20 1.07 -13.75 -11.36
N GLY A 21 1.10 -15.08 -11.31
CA GLY A 21 2.22 -15.89 -11.77
C GLY A 21 3.03 -16.66 -10.72
N VAL A 22 2.70 -16.66 -9.41
CA VAL A 22 3.55 -17.34 -8.41
C VAL A 22 2.76 -18.09 -7.33
N GLY A 23 2.49 -19.36 -7.60
CA GLY A 23 2.34 -20.41 -6.59
C GLY A 23 3.54 -21.37 -6.55
N ILE A 24 4.71 -20.96 -7.09
CA ILE A 24 5.82 -21.87 -7.43
C ILE A 24 7.18 -21.45 -6.81
N ILE A 25 7.35 -20.21 -6.31
CA ILE A 25 8.64 -19.74 -5.74
C ILE A 25 8.40 -19.00 -4.42
N GLU A 26 7.77 -19.66 -3.46
CA GLU A 26 7.78 -19.21 -2.06
C GLU A 26 9.12 -19.62 -1.44
N LEU A 27 10.13 -18.75 -1.59
CA LEU A 27 11.49 -18.99 -1.07
C LEU A 27 11.54 -18.98 0.48
N ILE A 28 10.50 -18.46 1.12
CA ILE A 28 10.34 -18.38 2.57
C ILE A 28 9.00 -19.01 2.94
N PRO A 29 8.94 -19.89 3.96
CA PRO A 29 7.68 -20.43 4.46
C PRO A 29 6.91 -19.33 5.21
N ASP A 30 6.26 -18.43 4.48
CA ASP A 30 5.53 -17.24 4.97
C ASP A 30 4.11 -17.57 5.46
N ASN A 31 3.79 -18.84 5.73
CA ASN A 31 2.45 -19.32 6.08
C ASN A 31 2.28 -19.64 7.58
N ILE A 32 3.02 -18.94 8.45
CA ILE A 32 2.98 -19.14 9.90
C ILE A 32 1.75 -18.41 10.47
N PRO A 33 0.87 -19.09 11.25
CA PRO A 33 -0.25 -18.41 11.88
C PRO A 33 0.25 -17.25 12.76
N PHE A 34 -0.34 -16.06 12.59
CA PHE A 34 0.01 -14.73 13.15
C PHE A 34 0.93 -13.80 12.34
N ILE A 35 1.90 -14.31 11.55
CA ILE A 35 2.88 -13.48 10.82
C ILE A 35 2.99 -14.01 9.38
N GLY A 36 1.83 -14.18 8.73
CA GLY A 36 1.78 -14.63 7.35
C GLY A 36 1.74 -13.46 6.36
N ASN A 37 2.42 -13.61 5.22
CA ASN A 37 2.48 -12.66 4.09
C ASN A 37 3.05 -11.27 4.42
N LEU A 38 4.21 -11.23 5.07
CA LEU A 38 4.91 -9.95 5.31
C LEU A 38 5.37 -9.31 4.00
N ASP A 39 5.66 -10.15 3.01
CA ASP A 39 5.95 -9.77 1.65
C ASP A 39 4.79 -9.04 0.95
N ASP A 40 3.54 -9.50 1.11
CA ASP A 40 2.35 -8.82 0.61
C ASP A 40 2.17 -7.46 1.30
N ALA A 41 2.36 -7.40 2.61
CA ALA A 41 2.32 -6.13 3.34
C ALA A 41 3.38 -5.15 2.81
N GLY A 42 4.57 -5.66 2.48
CA GLY A 42 5.63 -4.91 1.80
C GLY A 42 5.22 -4.44 0.41
N ALA A 43 4.57 -5.30 -0.39
CA ALA A 43 4.09 -4.96 -1.72
C ALA A 43 2.97 -3.89 -1.68
N VAL A 44 2.05 -3.96 -0.70
CA VAL A 44 1.06 -2.90 -0.45
C VAL A 44 1.74 -1.59 -0.07
N ALA A 45 2.68 -1.61 0.88
CA ALA A 45 3.39 -0.42 1.31
C ALA A 45 4.15 0.24 0.14
N LEU A 46 4.83 -0.56 -0.68
CA LEU A 46 5.53 -0.10 -1.88
C LEU A 46 4.56 0.51 -2.90
N LEU A 47 3.42 -0.12 -3.14
CA LEU A 47 2.38 0.40 -4.02
C LEU A 47 1.85 1.76 -3.53
N LEU A 48 1.55 1.89 -2.23
CA LEU A 48 1.10 3.14 -1.62
C LEU A 48 2.14 4.26 -1.77
N MET A 49 3.44 3.94 -1.59
CA MET A 49 4.53 4.89 -1.80
C MET A 49 4.62 5.34 -3.27
N CYS A 50 4.45 4.41 -4.23
CA CYS A 50 4.43 4.73 -5.65
C CYS A 50 3.22 5.62 -6.00
N LEU A 51 2.03 5.32 -5.47
CA LEU A 51 0.82 6.12 -5.68
C LEU A 51 1.00 7.54 -5.13
N ARG A 52 1.58 7.67 -3.93
CA ARG A 52 1.91 8.95 -3.30
C ARG A 52 2.92 9.75 -4.11
N TYR A 53 3.89 9.09 -4.76
CA TYR A 53 4.85 9.76 -5.65
C TYR A 53 4.15 10.45 -6.85
N PHE A 54 3.03 9.89 -7.32
CA PHE A 54 2.21 10.50 -8.38
C PHE A 54 1.17 11.50 -7.86
N GLY A 55 1.12 11.77 -6.54
CA GLY A 55 0.19 12.71 -5.93
C GLY A 55 -1.15 12.11 -5.51
N PHE A 56 -1.33 10.80 -5.66
CA PHE A 56 -2.52 10.09 -5.20
C PHE A 56 -2.33 9.68 -3.74
N ASP A 57 -2.79 10.51 -2.81
CA ASP A 57 -2.71 10.23 -1.38
C ASP A 57 -3.97 9.51 -0.88
N VAL A 58 -4.04 8.21 -1.14
CA VAL A 58 -5.12 7.32 -0.68
C VAL A 58 -5.27 7.29 0.85
N THR A 59 -4.24 7.72 1.59
CA THR A 59 -4.30 7.83 3.06
C THR A 59 -5.19 8.98 3.55
N ASN A 60 -5.43 10.00 2.73
CA ASN A 60 -6.29 11.13 3.10
C ASN A 60 -7.78 10.76 3.20
N ILE A 61 -8.22 9.65 2.60
CA ILE A 61 -9.61 9.18 2.71
C ILE A 61 -9.96 8.78 4.16
N PHE A 62 -8.97 8.35 4.93
CA PHE A 62 -9.13 8.00 6.35
C PHE A 62 -9.06 9.21 7.28
N LYS A 63 -8.82 10.42 6.76
CA LYS A 63 -8.67 11.63 7.56
C LYS A 63 -10.05 12.10 8.02
N ARG A 64 -10.46 11.64 9.20
CA ARG A 64 -11.70 12.05 9.86
C ARG A 64 -11.63 13.54 10.19
N ASP A 65 -12.49 14.34 9.57
CA ASP A 65 -12.60 15.77 9.85
C ASP A 65 -12.93 15.97 11.34
N LYS A 66 -11.98 16.57 12.06
CA LYS A 66 -12.12 16.88 13.48
C LYS A 66 -13.00 18.12 13.57
N LYS A 67 -14.31 17.94 13.64
CA LYS A 67 -15.28 19.03 13.82
C LYS A 67 -15.01 19.70 15.18
N ASP A 68 -14.29 20.82 15.18
CA ASP A 68 -14.02 21.64 16.37
C ASP A 68 -15.34 22.20 16.90
N ASN A 69 -15.83 21.63 18.00
CA ASN A 69 -17.12 21.96 18.60
C ASN A 69 -16.96 23.14 19.57
N ARG A 70 -16.42 24.27 19.08
CA ARG A 70 -16.14 25.49 19.87
C ARG A 70 -17.02 26.68 19.54
N MET A 71 -18.27 26.44 19.16
CA MET A 71 -19.23 27.54 18.98
C MET A 71 -20.65 27.12 19.36
N THR A 72 -20.91 26.94 20.65
CA THR A 72 -22.23 27.18 21.26
C THR A 72 -22.13 26.87 22.75
N LYS A 73 -21.86 27.90 23.54
CA LYS A 73 -22.55 28.20 24.80
C LYS A 73 -22.09 29.60 25.23
N VAL A 74 -22.61 30.57 24.49
CA VAL A 74 -22.94 31.91 25.00
C VAL A 74 -24.32 31.83 25.62
#